data_AF-A0A1Q9RWV8-F1
#
_entry.id   AF-A0A1Q9RWV8-F1
#
_cell.length_a   1.000
_cell.length_b   1.000
_cell.length_c   1.000
_cell.angle_alpha   90.00
_cell.angle_beta   90.00
_cell.angle_gamma   90.00
#
_symmetry.space_group_name_H-M   'P 1'
#
loop_
_entity.id
_entity.type
_entity.pdbx_description
1 polymer ?
#
loop_
_entity_poly.entity_id
_entity_poly.type
_entity_poly.pdbx_seq_one_letter_code
_entity_poly.pdbx_strand_id
1 'polypeptide(L)'
;MAGNGPVEFFVDIEELGRLRDEIRTLEAELGDLPAPQGAVDGGALGPDVAGAVDRFAAFWAGGRARIVENLGQCGVLAEGAAAAYAGAESSIRSAAPAAVPAGPEPR
;
A
#
# COMPACT_ATOMS: atom_id res chain seq x y z
N MET A 1 -9.68 18.37 -36.73
CA MET A 1 -10.37 18.00 -35.48
C MET A 1 -9.66 16.79 -34.91
N ALA A 2 -8.91 16.98 -33.81
CA ALA A 2 -8.21 15.89 -33.15
C ALA A 2 -9.26 14.98 -32.48
N GLY A 3 -9.34 13.73 -32.94
CA GLY A 3 -10.18 12.73 -32.30
C GLY A 3 -9.61 12.38 -30.94
N ASN A 4 -10.33 12.74 -29.88
CA ASN A 4 -10.18 12.11 -28.57
C ASN A 4 -10.53 10.62 -28.74
N GLY A 5 -9.53 9.79 -29.02
CA GLY A 5 -9.66 8.36 -28.82
C GLY A 5 -9.95 8.05 -27.35
N PRO A 6 -10.59 6.92 -27.04
CA PRO A 6 -10.88 6.54 -25.66
C PRO A 6 -9.56 6.51 -24.87
N VAL A 7 -9.52 7.25 -23.76
CA VAL A 7 -8.42 7.19 -22.80
C VAL A 7 -8.53 5.83 -22.10
N GLU A 8 -7.73 4.88 -22.52
CA GLU A 8 -7.60 3.58 -21.84
C GLU A 8 -6.76 3.77 -20.58
N PHE A 9 -7.44 3.92 -19.44
CA PHE A 9 -6.81 3.95 -18.13
C PHE A 9 -6.64 2.49 -17.68
N PHE A 10 -5.48 1.89 -17.95
CA PHE A 10 -5.13 0.58 -17.39
C PHE A 10 -4.44 0.76 -16.05
N VAL A 11 -5.14 0.39 -14.98
CA VAL A 11 -4.49 0.05 -13.73
C VAL A 11 -4.59 -1.43 -13.51
N ASP A 12 -3.44 -2.02 -13.23
CA ASP A 12 -3.31 -3.41 -12.89
C ASP A 12 -3.82 -3.62 -11.46
N ILE A 13 -5.11 -3.91 -11.35
CA ILE A 13 -5.78 -4.15 -10.07
C ILE A 13 -5.21 -5.41 -9.39
N GLU A 14 -4.72 -6.38 -10.16
CA GLU A 14 -4.07 -7.57 -9.63
C GLU A 14 -2.76 -7.19 -8.94
N GLU A 15 -1.93 -6.39 -9.61
CA GLU A 15 -0.67 -5.90 -9.04
C GLU A 15 -0.89 -4.99 -7.81
N LEU A 16 -1.94 -4.17 -7.83
CA LEU A 16 -2.33 -3.35 -6.67
C LEU A 16 -2.78 -4.22 -5.49
N GLY A 17 -3.45 -5.34 -5.77
CA GLY A 17 -3.80 -6.35 -4.77
C GLY A 17 -2.57 -7.03 -4.18
N ARG A 18 -1.60 -7.42 -5.01
CA ARG A 18 -0.32 -7.99 -4.57
C ARG A 18 0.44 -7.02 -3.67
N LEU A 19 0.57 -5.76 -4.09
CA LEU A 19 1.25 -4.73 -3.32
C LEU A 19 0.63 -4.55 -1.92
N ARG A 20 -0.71 -4.56 -1.81
CA ARG A 20 -1.41 -4.48 -0.52
C ARG A 20 -1.06 -5.66 0.39
N ASP A 21 -1.03 -6.87 -0.18
CA ASP A 21 -0.78 -8.09 0.59
C ASP A 21 0.70 -8.17 1.03
N GLU A 22 1.63 -7.69 0.19
CA GLU A 22 3.04 -7.49 0.55
C GLU A 22 3.21 -6.48 1.70
N ILE A 23 2.52 -5.33 1.63
CA ILE A 23 2.55 -4.32 2.71
C ILE A 23 2.05 -4.91 4.03
N ARG A 24 0.93 -5.65 4.02
CA ARG A 24 0.39 -6.30 5.22
C ARG A 24 1.35 -7.33 5.81
N THR A 25 2.01 -8.09 4.93
CA THR A 25 3.03 -9.08 5.35
C THR A 25 4.20 -8.38 6.01
N LEU A 26 4.71 -7.31 5.39
CA LEU A 26 5.83 -6.53 5.90
C LEU A 26 5.51 -5.87 7.24
N GLU A 27 4.30 -5.33 7.41
CA GLU A 27 3.82 -4.78 8.69
C GLU A 27 3.80 -5.84 9.81
N ALA A 28 3.32 -7.05 9.50
CA ALA A 28 3.30 -8.15 10.45
C ALA A 28 4.73 -8.59 10.85
N GLU A 29 5.60 -8.77 9.86
CA GLU A 29 7.01 -9.13 10.08
C GLU A 29 7.74 -8.07 10.92
N LEU A 30 7.54 -6.78 10.63
CA LEU A 30 8.09 -5.66 11.41
C LEU A 30 7.52 -5.60 12.83
N GLY A 31 6.26 -5.97 13.01
CA GLY A 31 5.60 -6.06 14.32
C GLY A 31 6.20 -7.15 15.20
N ASP A 32 6.56 -8.29 14.60
CA ASP A 32 7.12 -9.46 15.28
C ASP A 32 8.62 -9.33 15.61
N LEU A 33 9.32 -8.37 14.99
CA LEU A 33 10.73 -8.14 15.30
C LEU A 33 10.90 -7.83 16.79
N PRO A 34 11.84 -8.50 17.47
CA PRO A 34 12.05 -8.30 18.90
C PRO A 34 12.33 -6.82 19.15
N ALA A 35 11.51 -6.21 19.99
CA ALA A 35 11.91 -4.95 20.61
C ALA A 35 13.19 -5.25 21.40
N PRO A 36 14.24 -4.43 21.31
CA PRO A 36 15.35 -4.53 22.25
C PRO A 36 14.78 -4.36 23.66
N GLN A 37 14.62 -5.47 24.37
CA GLN A 37 14.01 -5.50 25.70
C GLN A 37 15.13 -5.47 26.75
N GLY A 38 15.07 -4.46 27.62
CA GLY A 38 15.89 -4.39 28.82
C GLY A 38 17.05 -3.41 28.71
N ALA A 39 17.26 -2.65 29.79
CA ALA A 39 18.49 -1.90 29.99
C ALA A 39 19.66 -2.88 29.98
N VAL A 40 20.66 -2.58 29.17
CA VAL A 40 21.87 -3.40 29.10
C VAL A 40 22.63 -3.26 30.41
N ASP A 41 23.00 -4.39 31.03
CA ASP A 41 23.76 -4.38 32.28
C ASP A 41 25.12 -3.71 32.05
N GLY A 42 25.24 -2.47 32.53
CA GLY A 42 26.47 -1.68 32.44
C GLY A 42 27.66 -2.31 33.17
N GLY A 43 27.42 -3.22 34.12
CA GLY A 43 28.46 -3.99 34.79
C GLY A 43 29.11 -5.04 33.88
N ALA A 44 28.38 -5.55 32.88
CA ALA A 44 28.87 -6.59 31.97
C ALA A 44 29.61 -6.02 30.74
N LEU A 45 29.23 -4.82 30.27
CA LEU A 45 29.74 -4.25 29.03
C LEU A 45 30.53 -2.94 29.20
N GLY A 46 30.51 -2.35 30.40
CA GLY A 46 31.02 -0.99 30.63
C GLY A 46 30.01 0.09 30.22
N PRO A 47 30.07 1.28 30.86
CA PRO A 47 29.04 2.31 30.74
C PRO A 47 28.90 2.89 29.32
N ASP A 48 30.01 3.03 28.59
CA ASP A 48 29.99 3.60 27.23
C ASP A 48 29.29 2.67 26.22
N VAL A 49 29.55 1.36 26.33
CA VAL A 49 28.93 0.34 25.47
C VAL A 49 27.46 0.20 25.82
N ALA A 50 27.11 0.14 27.11
CA ALA A 50 25.71 0.11 27.54
C ALA A 50 24.94 1.33 27.01
N GLY A 51 25.49 2.54 27.15
CA GLY A 51 24.88 3.76 26.64
C GLY A 51 24.78 3.80 25.11
N ALA A 52 25.70 3.16 24.37
CA ALA A 52 25.60 3.04 22.92
C ALA A 52 24.48 2.08 22.50
N VAL A 53 24.33 0.94 23.19
CA VAL A 53 23.25 -0.01 22.92
C VAL A 53 21.88 0.58 23.26
N ASP A 54 21.74 1.31 24.36
CA ASP A 54 20.49 1.99 24.71
C ASP A 54 20.07 3.01 23.64
N ARG A 55 21.03 3.81 23.14
CA ARG A 55 20.77 4.76 22.04
C ARG A 55 20.37 4.05 20.75
N PHE A 56 21.05 2.95 20.42
CA PHE A 56 20.69 2.14 19.27
C PHE A 56 19.28 1.56 19.41
N ALA A 57 18.94 1.02 20.58
CA ALA A 57 17.64 0.46 20.88
C ALA A 57 16.52 1.50 20.72
N ALA A 58 16.72 2.71 21.26
CA ALA A 58 15.77 3.80 21.10
C ALA A 58 15.62 4.25 19.65
N PHE A 59 16.73 4.38 18.91
CA PHE A 59 16.71 4.74 17.49
C PHE A 59 16.00 3.67 16.64
N TRP A 60 16.29 2.39 16.90
CA TRP A 60 15.66 1.26 16.23
C TRP A 60 14.15 1.23 16.48
N ALA A 61 13.71 1.34 17.73
CA ALA A 61 12.29 1.35 18.07
C ALA A 61 11.54 2.51 17.39
N GLY A 62 12.11 3.72 17.41
CA GLY A 62 11.53 4.89 16.75
C GLY A 62 11.53 4.78 15.22
N GLY A 63 12.60 4.26 14.62
CA GLY A 63 12.70 4.01 13.18
C GLY A 63 11.70 2.98 12.72
N ARG A 64 11.56 1.86 13.45
CA ARG A 64 10.60 0.80 13.16
C ARG A 64 9.16 1.32 13.19
N ALA A 65 8.79 2.11 14.19
CA ALA A 65 7.47 2.72 14.29
C ALA A 65 7.13 3.59 13.07
N ARG A 66 8.08 4.41 12.61
CA ARG A 66 7.90 5.25 11.40
C ARG A 66 7.77 4.43 10.12
N ILE A 67 8.51 3.32 10.00
CA ILE A 67 8.39 2.43 8.84
C ILE A 67 6.98 1.84 8.81
N VAL A 68 6.49 1.31 9.93
CA VAL A 68 5.12 0.78 10.04
C VAL A 68 4.09 1.85 9.71
N GLU A 69 4.24 3.07 10.21
CA GLU A 69 3.33 4.17 9.88
C GLU A 69 3.30 4.49 8.38
N ASN A 70 4.47 4.58 7.75
CA ASN A 70 4.57 4.85 6.31
C ASN A 70 3.97 3.71 5.47
N LEU A 71 4.17 2.45 5.87
CA LEU A 71 3.58 1.29 5.22
C LEU A 71 2.05 1.32 5.31
N GLY A 72 1.51 1.65 6.48
CA GLY A 72 0.06 1.81 6.65
C GLY A 72 -0.51 2.90 5.75
N GLN A 73 0.20 4.03 5.60
CA GLN A 73 -0.18 5.09 4.66
C GLN A 73 -0.16 4.61 3.21
N CYS A 74 0.87 3.86 2.79
CA CYS A 74 0.92 3.25 1.47
C CYS A 74 -0.25 2.27 1.25
N GLY A 75 -0.60 1.48 2.26
CA GLY A 75 -1.76 0.59 2.24
C GLY A 75 -3.07 1.34 2.01
N VAL A 76 -3.32 2.42 2.76
CA VAL A 76 -4.51 3.28 2.60
C VAL A 76 -4.57 3.90 1.20
N LEU A 77 -3.44 4.37 0.67
CA LEU A 77 -3.37 4.94 -0.68
C LEU A 77 -3.66 3.87 -1.75
N ALA A 78 -3.13 2.66 -1.59
CA ALA A 78 -3.38 1.55 -2.50
C ALA A 78 -4.86 1.11 -2.47
N GLU A 79 -5.46 1.00 -1.29
CA GLU A 79 -6.88 0.69 -1.14
C GLU A 79 -7.78 1.79 -1.74
N GLY A 80 -7.42 3.06 -1.52
CA GLY A 80 -8.12 4.20 -2.10
C GLY A 80 -8.04 4.22 -3.63
N ALA A 81 -6.87 3.92 -4.20
CA ALA A 81 -6.69 3.78 -5.64
C ALA A 81 -7.56 2.65 -6.20
N ALA A 82 -7.52 1.46 -5.58
CA ALA A 82 -8.33 0.32 -6.00
C ALA A 82 -9.84 0.65 -6.03
N ALA A 83 -10.35 1.29 -4.98
CA ALA A 83 -11.75 1.70 -4.89
C ALA A 83 -12.13 2.72 -5.98
N ALA A 84 -11.26 3.71 -6.22
CA ALA A 84 -11.48 4.70 -7.28
C ALA A 84 -11.52 4.06 -8.68
N TYR A 85 -10.60 3.12 -8.95
CA TYR A 85 -10.57 2.40 -10.23
C TYR A 85 -11.81 1.53 -10.43
N ALA A 86 -12.20 0.74 -9.44
CA ALA A 86 -13.42 -0.07 -9.52
C ALA A 86 -14.67 0.79 -9.76
N GLY A 87 -14.76 1.96 -9.09
CA GLY A 87 -15.85 2.92 -9.30
C GLY A 87 -15.86 3.52 -10.71
N ALA A 88 -14.69 3.89 -11.23
CA ALA A 88 -14.54 4.40 -12.59
C ALA A 88 -14.91 3.35 -13.65
N GLU A 89 -14.43 2.10 -13.49
CA GLU A 89 -14.74 0.99 -14.39
C GLU A 89 -16.26 0.70 -14.41
N SER A 90 -16.91 0.67 -13.25
CA SER A 90 -18.37 0.51 -13.16
C SER A 90 -19.11 1.63 -13.88
N SER A 91 -18.65 2.88 -13.73
CA SER A 91 -19.24 4.05 -14.38
C SER A 91 -19.12 3.97 -15.90
N ILE A 92 -17.93 3.62 -16.41
CA ILE A 92 -17.68 3.41 -17.84
C ILE A 92 -18.56 2.30 -18.40
N ARG A 93 -18.62 1.14 -17.73
CA ARG A 93 -19.46 0.01 -18.15
C ARG A 93 -20.94 0.37 -18.18
N SER A 94 -21.41 1.15 -17.22
CA SER A 94 -22.82 1.59 -17.15
C SER A 94 -23.18 2.65 -18.19
N ALA A 95 -22.19 3.42 -18.68
CA ALA A 95 -22.37 4.43 -19.70
C ALA A 95 -22.26 3.88 -21.14
N ALA A 96 -21.80 2.63 -21.31
CA ALA A 96 -21.72 2.00 -22.62
C ALA A 96 -23.13 1.90 -23.24
N PRO A 97 -23.36 2.44 -24.45
CA PRO A 97 -24.70 2.50 -25.02
C PRO A 97 -25.26 1.11 -25.25
N ALA A 98 -26.53 0.90 -24.85
CA ALA A 98 -27.27 -0.29 -25.22
C ALA A 98 -27.28 -0.42 -26.74
N ALA A 99 -26.87 -1.59 -27.25
CA ALA A 99 -26.93 -1.88 -28.68
C ALA A 99 -28.34 -1.58 -29.20
N VAL A 100 -28.47 -0.63 -30.13
CA VAL A 100 -29.73 -0.34 -30.79
C VAL A 100 -30.14 -1.61 -31.56
N PRO A 101 -31.32 -2.20 -31.31
CA PRO A 101 -31.76 -3.35 -32.09
C PRO A 101 -31.85 -2.91 -33.56
N ALA A 102 -31.20 -3.66 -34.44
CA ALA A 102 -31.24 -3.41 -35.88
C ALA A 102 -32.72 -3.39 -36.33
N GLY A 103 -33.24 -2.20 -36.62
CA GLY A 103 -34.58 -2.03 -37.19
C GLY A 103 -34.63 -2.69 -38.57
N PRO A 104 -35.78 -3.26 -38.98
CA PRO A 104 -35.87 -4.05 -40.20
C PRO A 104 -35.59 -3.20 -41.44
N GLU A 105 -34.82 -3.75 -42.39
CA GLU A 105 -34.52 -3.13 -43.68
C GLU A 105 -35.82 -2.78 -44.44
N PRO A 106 -35.94 -1.57 -45.01
CA PRO A 106 -37.03 -1.23 -45.90
C PRO A 106 -36.84 -1.93 -47.26
N ARG A 107 -37.90 -2.58 -47.73
CA ARG A 107 -38.01 -3.18 -49.07
C ARG A 107 -38.19 -2.13 -50.17
#